data_AF-A0A140GRG3-F1
#
_entry.id   AF-A0A140GRG3-F1
#
_cell.length_a   1.000
_cell.length_b   1.000
_cell.length_c   1.000
_cell.angle_alpha   90.00
_cell.angle_beta   90.00
_cell.angle_gamma   90.00
#
_symmetry.space_group_name_H-M   'P 1'
#
loop_
_entity.id
_entity.type
_entity.pdbx_description
1 polymer ?
#
loop_
_entity_poly.entity_id
_entity_poly.type
_entity_poly.pdbx_seq_one_letter_code
_entity_poly.pdbx_strand_id
1 'polypeptide(L)'
;MENVFYHGTYEDSYNEIVEKGVILNSIQEADETSIINDVLNSYSYSNVRNGAVFLTDNEKEAECYECNIKIDINNLNTNLLYVADNDITNNILNAYFSKNKKKMNYFIRKYLRSLIPFDKYKDIEKEYNSIHPHREYLYFNSINLVDL
;
A
#
# COMPACT_ATOMS: atom_id res chain seq x y z
N MET A 1 18.43 -2.27 0.25
CA MET A 1 17.15 -1.84 -0.34
C MET A 1 17.42 -1.25 -1.71
N GLU A 2 16.70 -1.71 -2.73
CA GLU A 2 16.72 -1.02 -4.03
C GLU A 2 15.99 0.33 -3.88
N ASN A 3 16.47 1.36 -4.58
CA ASN A 3 15.92 2.71 -4.52
C ASN A 3 14.68 2.88 -5.41
N VAL A 4 13.94 1.80 -5.62
CA VAL A 4 12.91 1.70 -6.65
C VAL A 4 11.67 1.07 -6.05
N PHE A 5 10.53 1.70 -6.30
CA PHE A 5 9.20 1.17 -6.08
C PHE A 5 8.46 1.03 -7.39
N TYR A 6 7.38 0.25 -7.36
CA TYR A 6 6.50 0.02 -8.46
C TYR A 6 5.05 0.27 -8.04
N HIS A 7 4.30 0.95 -8.90
CA HIS A 7 2.85 1.07 -8.79
C HIS A 7 2.21 0.21 -9.88
N GLY A 8 1.53 -0.87 -9.49
CA GLY A 8 0.74 -1.70 -10.41
C GLY A 8 -0.63 -1.08 -10.67
N THR A 9 -1.08 -1.08 -11.92
CA THR A 9 -2.33 -0.44 -12.35
C THR A 9 -2.91 -1.13 -13.60
N TYR A 10 -4.20 -0.91 -13.87
CA TYR A 10 -4.88 -1.35 -15.10
C TYR A 10 -4.65 -0.37 -16.25
N GLU A 11 -4.87 -0.81 -17.50
CA GLU A 11 -4.56 -0.06 -18.72
C GLU A 11 -5.25 1.32 -18.78
N ASP A 12 -6.54 1.42 -18.43
CA ASP A 12 -7.28 2.68 -18.43
C ASP A 12 -6.68 3.71 -17.46
N SER A 13 -6.37 3.27 -16.24
CA SER A 13 -5.74 4.12 -15.23
C SER A 13 -4.29 4.46 -15.58
N TYR A 14 -3.56 3.54 -16.21
CA TYR A 14 -2.20 3.81 -16.70
C TYR A 14 -2.17 4.95 -17.72
N ASN A 15 -3.06 4.90 -18.71
CA ASN A 15 -3.16 5.93 -19.74
C ASN A 15 -3.47 7.31 -19.13
N GLU A 16 -4.36 7.38 -18.16
CA GLU A 16 -4.68 8.61 -17.43
C GLU A 16 -3.47 9.13 -16.63
N ILE A 17 -2.74 8.26 -15.95
CA ILE A 17 -1.54 8.62 -15.19
C ILE A 17 -0.46 9.18 -16.12
N VAL A 18 -0.22 8.53 -17.26
CA VAL A 18 0.76 8.98 -18.26
C VAL A 18 0.36 10.32 -18.86
N GLU A 19 -0.91 10.51 -19.23
CA GLU A 19 -1.42 11.77 -19.78
C GLU A 19 -1.26 12.94 -18.78
N LYS A 20 -1.58 12.70 -17.51
CA LYS A 20 -1.53 13.73 -16.47
C LYS A 20 -0.14 13.90 -15.85
N GLY A 21 0.77 12.95 -16.06
CA GLY A 21 2.09 12.93 -15.43
C GLY A 21 2.03 12.80 -13.90
N VAL A 22 0.97 12.21 -13.34
CA VAL A 22 0.78 12.13 -11.89
C VAL A 22 -0.04 10.90 -11.50
N ILE A 23 0.43 10.18 -10.47
CA ILE A 23 -0.36 9.17 -9.76
C ILE A 23 -1.10 9.89 -8.64
N LEU A 24 -2.43 10.00 -8.74
CA LEU A 24 -3.23 10.62 -7.69
C LEU A 24 -3.50 9.61 -6.57
N ASN A 25 -3.37 10.07 -5.33
CA ASN A 25 -3.65 9.29 -4.13
C ASN A 25 -5.15 9.08 -3.84
N SER A 26 -6.01 9.38 -4.81
CA SER A 26 -7.48 9.37 -4.69
C SER A 26 -8.19 8.62 -5.82
N ILE A 27 -7.47 7.90 -6.70
CA ILE A 27 -8.08 7.24 -7.86
C ILE A 27 -8.42 5.78 -7.56
N GLN A 28 -9.71 5.47 -7.77
CA GLN A 28 -10.35 4.17 -7.96
C GLN A 28 -9.84 3.02 -7.08
N GLU A 29 -10.31 2.99 -5.83
CA GLU A 29 -10.17 1.80 -4.99
C GLU A 29 -10.97 0.65 -5.60
N ALA A 30 -10.32 -0.49 -5.84
CA ALA A 30 -11.03 -1.74 -6.07
C ALA A 30 -11.97 -2.04 -4.88
N ASP A 31 -13.05 -2.77 -5.13
CA ASP A 31 -14.07 -3.08 -4.12
C ASP A 31 -13.46 -3.70 -2.85
N GLU A 32 -12.47 -4.58 -2.99
CA GLU A 32 -11.76 -5.21 -1.88
C GLU A 32 -10.95 -4.19 -1.07
N THR A 33 -10.27 -3.24 -1.73
CA THR A 33 -9.50 -2.17 -1.08
C THR A 33 -10.43 -1.28 -0.27
N SER A 34 -11.57 -0.91 -0.85
CA SER A 34 -12.62 -0.13 -0.18
C SER A 34 -13.15 -0.84 1.06
N ILE A 35 -13.47 -2.14 0.96
CA ILE A 35 -13.89 -2.97 2.11
C ILE A 35 -12.83 -2.98 3.21
N ILE A 36 -11.56 -3.20 2.86
CA ILE A 36 -10.48 -3.23 3.85
C ILE A 36 -10.33 -1.86 4.52
N ASN A 37 -10.41 -0.78 3.75
CA ASN A 37 -10.32 0.59 4.24
C ASN A 37 -11.46 0.90 5.23
N ASP A 38 -12.70 0.57 4.88
CA ASP A 38 -13.86 0.73 5.76
C ASP A 38 -13.70 -0.07 7.06
N VAL A 39 -13.25 -1.32 6.95
CA VAL A 39 -13.03 -2.18 8.12
C VAL A 39 -11.94 -1.62 9.02
N LEU A 40 -10.80 -1.16 8.48
CA LEU A 40 -9.71 -0.57 9.27
C LEU A 40 -10.13 0.77 9.92
N ASN A 41 -10.82 1.63 9.16
CA ASN A 41 -11.28 2.93 9.61
C ASN A 41 -12.40 2.83 10.65
N SER A 42 -13.20 1.76 10.65
CA SER A 42 -14.18 1.53 11.72
C SER A 42 -13.55 1.23 13.10
N TYR A 43 -12.26 0.89 13.14
CA TYR A 43 -11.51 0.53 14.36
C TYR A 43 -10.43 1.54 14.76
N SER A 44 -10.17 2.54 13.93
CA SER A 44 -9.15 3.56 14.17
C SER A 44 -9.72 4.95 13.94
N TYR A 45 -9.28 5.95 14.71
CA TYR A 45 -9.75 7.33 14.56
C TYR A 45 -9.09 8.07 13.37
N SER A 46 -8.35 7.37 12.52
CA SER A 46 -7.49 7.93 11.47
C SER A 46 -7.59 7.10 10.20
N ASN A 47 -7.48 7.73 9.03
CA ASN A 47 -7.34 7.03 7.75
C ASN A 47 -6.03 6.22 7.76
N VAL A 48 -6.14 4.89 7.83
CA VAL A 48 -4.98 4.00 7.96
C VAL A 48 -4.28 3.77 6.62
N ARG A 49 -5.07 3.70 5.54
CA ARG A 49 -4.62 3.38 4.17
C ARG A 49 -5.33 4.23 3.12
N ASN A 50 -6.56 4.66 3.41
CA ASN A 50 -7.33 5.54 2.52
C ASN A 50 -6.55 6.83 2.25
N GLY A 51 -6.44 7.19 0.96
CA GLY A 51 -5.67 8.34 0.50
C GLY A 51 -4.18 8.07 0.30
N ALA A 52 -3.74 6.81 0.29
CA ALA A 52 -2.38 6.42 -0.07
C ALA A 52 -2.29 5.94 -1.52
N VAL A 53 -1.18 6.22 -2.18
CA VAL A 53 -0.72 5.48 -3.35
C VAL A 53 -0.05 4.19 -2.86
N PHE A 54 -0.53 3.05 -3.36
CA PHE A 54 0.01 1.73 -3.04
C PHE A 54 1.21 1.42 -3.92
N LEU A 55 2.31 1.04 -3.28
CA LEU A 55 3.60 0.76 -3.90
C LEU A 55 4.13 -0.60 -3.43
N THR A 56 4.93 -1.25 -4.27
CA THR A 56 5.70 -2.46 -3.92
C THR A 56 7.17 -2.29 -4.30
N ASP A 57 8.07 -2.93 -3.56
CA ASP A 57 9.49 -3.05 -3.90
C ASP A 57 9.77 -4.29 -4.78
N ASN A 58 8.72 -5.01 -5.17
CA ASN A 58 8.79 -6.22 -5.96
C ASN A 58 8.08 -6.03 -7.31
N GLU A 59 8.86 -5.87 -8.38
CA GLU A 59 8.34 -5.69 -9.74
C GLU A 59 7.35 -6.80 -10.14
N LYS A 60 7.61 -8.05 -9.74
CA LYS A 60 6.73 -9.19 -10.07
C LYS A 60 5.36 -9.12 -9.43
N GLU A 61 5.26 -8.49 -8.25
CA GLU A 61 3.96 -8.23 -7.62
C GLU A 61 3.22 -7.11 -8.35
N ALA A 62 3.94 -6.12 -8.88
CA ALA A 62 3.34 -5.08 -9.73
C ALA A 62 2.91 -5.62 -11.10
N GLU A 63 3.61 -6.63 -11.65
CA GLU A 63 3.23 -7.35 -12.88
C GLU A 63 1.97 -8.22 -12.74
N CYS A 64 1.41 -8.37 -11.52
CA CYS A 64 0.07 -8.95 -11.36
C CYS A 64 -1.04 -8.04 -11.93
N TYR A 65 -0.70 -6.78 -12.23
CA TYR A 65 -1.54 -5.84 -12.95
C TYR A 65 -1.16 -5.78 -14.43
N GLU A 66 -2.00 -5.16 -15.26
CA GLU A 66 -1.76 -5.05 -16.70
C GLU A 66 -0.58 -4.12 -17.04
N CYS A 67 -0.33 -3.13 -16.20
CA CYS A 67 0.74 -2.16 -16.34
C CYS A 67 1.42 -1.91 -14.99
N ASN A 68 2.69 -1.51 -15.01
CA ASN A 68 3.39 -1.01 -13.84
C ASN A 68 4.13 0.30 -14.14
N ILE A 69 4.28 1.13 -13.12
CA ILE A 69 5.03 2.40 -13.19
C ILE A 69 6.17 2.31 -12.20
N LYS A 70 7.39 2.44 -12.70
CA LYS A 70 8.61 2.48 -11.90
C LYS A 70 8.79 3.86 -11.28
N ILE A 71 9.06 3.90 -9.98
CA ILE A 71 9.18 5.13 -9.18
C ILE A 71 10.50 5.09 -8.43
N ASP A 72 11.37 6.07 -8.67
CA ASP A 72 12.57 6.26 -7.87
C ASP A 72 12.21 6.84 -6.50
N ILE A 73 12.71 6.23 -5.42
CA ILE A 73 12.47 6.71 -4.05
C ILE A 73 12.95 8.14 -3.83
N ASN A 74 13.96 8.61 -4.56
CA ASN A 74 14.46 9.98 -4.48
C ASN A 74 13.44 11.01 -4.97
N ASN A 75 12.43 10.58 -5.73
CA ASN A 75 11.33 11.43 -6.17
C ASN A 75 10.20 11.50 -5.13
N LEU A 76 10.32 10.78 -4.00
CA LEU A 76 9.32 10.72 -2.95
C LEU A 76 9.74 11.49 -1.70
N ASN A 77 8.78 12.18 -1.08
CA ASN A 77 8.96 12.64 0.29
C ASN A 77 8.78 11.47 1.26
N THR A 78 9.88 10.82 1.63
CA THR A 78 9.87 9.61 2.48
C THR A 78 9.19 9.79 3.85
N ASN A 79 9.00 11.02 4.33
CA ASN A 79 8.19 11.29 5.54
C ASN A 79 6.70 10.96 5.38
N LEU A 80 6.22 10.83 4.13
CA LEU A 80 4.86 10.45 3.78
C LEU A 80 4.75 8.97 3.41
N LEU A 81 5.85 8.22 3.53
CA LEU A 81 5.92 6.81 3.18
C LEU A 81 5.84 5.94 4.45
N TYR A 82 5.00 4.93 4.39
CA TYR A 82 4.82 3.95 5.45
C TYR A 82 4.94 2.54 4.89
N VAL A 83 5.25 1.58 5.76
CA VAL A 83 5.35 0.16 5.42
C VAL A 83 4.37 -0.61 6.28
N ALA A 84 3.63 -1.53 5.67
CA ALA A 84 2.74 -2.45 6.37
C ALA A 84 2.85 -3.86 5.80
N ASP A 85 2.17 -4.81 6.43
CA ASP A 85 2.15 -6.23 6.03
C ASP A 85 0.88 -6.52 5.24
N ASN A 86 1.05 -6.69 3.93
CA ASN A 86 -0.04 -6.85 2.97
C ASN A 86 -0.79 -8.18 3.17
N ASP A 87 -0.14 -9.25 3.63
CA ASP A 87 -0.79 -10.55 3.86
C ASP A 87 -1.90 -10.45 4.91
N ILE A 88 -1.78 -9.51 5.85
CA ILE A 88 -2.80 -9.31 6.87
C ILE A 88 -4.08 -8.75 6.25
N THR A 89 -4.00 -7.98 5.16
CA THR A 89 -5.18 -7.40 4.49
C THR A 89 -6.08 -8.50 3.90
N ASN A 90 -5.49 -9.52 3.28
CA ASN A 90 -6.20 -10.71 2.82
C ASN A 90 -6.90 -11.45 3.97
N ASN A 91 -6.26 -11.53 5.13
CA ASN A 91 -6.86 -12.13 6.32
C ASN A 91 -8.03 -11.30 6.89
N ILE A 92 -7.94 -9.97 6.82
CA ILE A 92 -9.05 -9.06 7.17
C ILE A 92 -10.23 -9.32 6.24
N LEU A 93 -9.99 -9.33 4.92
CA LEU A 93 -11.02 -9.54 3.90
C LEU A 93 -11.71 -10.91 4.07
N ASN A 94 -10.93 -11.98 4.26
CA ASN A 94 -11.47 -13.32 4.54
C ASN A 94 -12.33 -13.36 5.81
N ALA A 95 -11.89 -12.68 6.87
CA ALA A 95 -12.65 -12.60 8.12
C ALA A 95 -13.94 -11.78 7.97
N TYR A 96 -13.92 -10.73 7.15
CA TYR A 96 -15.07 -9.90 6.80
C TYR A 96 -16.15 -10.73 6.08
N PHE A 97 -15.78 -11.41 4.99
CA PHE A 97 -16.73 -12.25 4.23
C PHE A 97 -17.27 -13.42 5.06
N SER A 98 -16.45 -13.98 5.96
CA SER A 98 -16.87 -15.02 6.91
C SER A 98 -17.71 -14.48 8.08
N LYS A 99 -17.95 -13.16 8.15
CA LYS A 99 -18.65 -12.46 9.24
C LYS A 99 -18.06 -12.76 10.63
N ASN A 100 -16.77 -13.06 10.71
CA ASN A 100 -16.09 -13.45 11.94
C ASN A 100 -15.43 -12.25 12.62
N LYS A 101 -16.21 -11.50 13.39
CA LYS A 101 -15.76 -10.28 14.08
C LYS A 101 -14.53 -10.49 14.96
N LYS A 102 -14.41 -11.63 15.66
CA LYS A 102 -13.26 -11.90 16.53
C LYS A 102 -11.96 -12.03 15.74
N LYS A 103 -11.98 -12.78 14.63
CA LYS A 103 -10.82 -12.90 13.72
C LYS A 103 -10.50 -11.57 13.05
N MET A 104 -11.53 -10.86 12.59
CA MET A 104 -11.37 -9.54 11.97
C MET A 104 -10.64 -8.58 12.92
N ASN A 105 -11.07 -8.48 14.18
CA ASN A 105 -10.44 -7.61 15.18
C ASN A 105 -9.01 -8.00 15.51
N TYR A 106 -8.72 -9.31 15.50
CA TYR A 106 -7.36 -9.80 15.67
C TYR A 106 -6.45 -9.34 14.52
N PHE A 107 -6.89 -9.50 13.28
CA PHE A 107 -6.10 -9.11 12.10
C PHE A 107 -5.97 -7.61 11.94
N ILE A 108 -7.01 -6.82 12.22
CA ILE A 108 -6.91 -5.36 12.25
C ILE A 108 -5.81 -4.91 13.23
N ARG A 109 -5.82 -5.42 14.46
CA ARG A 109 -4.77 -5.07 15.44
C ARG A 109 -3.39 -5.54 15.01
N LYS A 110 -3.29 -6.67 14.32
CA LYS A 110 -2.03 -7.16 13.77
C LYS A 110 -1.53 -6.23 12.66
N TYR A 111 -2.40 -5.77 11.78
CA TYR A 111 -2.09 -4.82 10.71
C TYR A 111 -1.63 -3.47 11.25
N LEU A 112 -2.38 -2.89 12.19
CA LEU A 112 -2.01 -1.60 12.80
C LEU A 112 -0.67 -1.66 13.54
N ARG A 113 -0.21 -2.85 13.95
CA ARG A 113 1.10 -3.04 14.58
C ARG A 113 2.24 -3.22 13.58
N SER A 114 1.95 -3.69 12.37
CA SER A 114 2.96 -3.77 11.30
C SER A 114 3.16 -2.41 10.63
N LEU A 115 2.14 -1.55 10.60
CA LEU A 115 2.24 -0.22 10.04
C LEU A 115 3.30 0.64 10.78
N ILE A 116 4.39 0.98 10.09
CA ILE A 116 5.46 1.84 10.61
C ILE A 116 5.91 2.89 9.58
N PRO A 117 6.40 4.07 10.03
CA PRO A 117 7.03 5.04 9.12
C PRO A 117 8.24 4.43 8.42
N PHE A 118 8.45 4.81 7.16
CA PHE A 118 9.50 4.23 6.33
C PHE A 118 10.93 4.44 6.88
N ASP A 119 11.20 5.60 7.51
CA ASP A 119 12.49 5.83 8.15
C ASP A 119 12.77 4.85 9.28
N LYS A 120 11.75 4.56 10.08
CA LYS A 120 11.86 3.54 11.13
C LYS A 120 12.03 2.15 10.54
N TYR A 121 11.34 1.83 9.44
CA TYR A 121 11.52 0.57 8.73
C TYR A 121 12.96 0.37 8.27
N LYS A 122 13.60 1.40 7.69
CA LYS A 122 15.01 1.33 7.26
C LYS A 122 15.97 0.93 8.38
N ASP A 123 15.70 1.38 9.62
CA ASP A 123 16.52 1.03 10.78
C ASP A 123 16.38 -0.44 11.20
N ILE A 124 15.24 -1.08 10.89
CA ILE A 124 14.90 -2.44 11.34
C ILE A 124 14.57 -3.41 10.19
N GLU A 125 14.93 -3.07 8.95
CA GLU A 125 14.49 -3.75 7.71
C GLU A 125 14.61 -5.28 7.80
N LYS A 126 15.76 -5.78 8.25
CA LYS A 126 16.01 -7.23 8.37
C LYS A 126 15.08 -7.92 9.37
N GLU A 127 14.88 -7.30 10.53
CA GLU A 127 14.00 -7.85 11.56
C GLU A 127 12.55 -7.79 11.09
N TYR A 128 12.12 -6.63 10.58
CA TYR A 128 10.78 -6.44 10.05
C TYR A 128 10.46 -7.47 8.96
N ASN A 129 11.35 -7.65 7.99
CA ASN A 129 11.16 -8.58 6.86
C ASN A 129 11.11 -10.04 7.30
N SER A 130 11.74 -10.40 8.42
CA SER A 130 11.64 -11.76 8.98
C SER A 130 10.27 -12.08 9.58
N ILE A 131 9.51 -11.05 9.96
CA ILE A 131 8.19 -11.14 10.58
C ILE A 131 7.08 -10.86 9.55
N HIS A 132 7.35 -9.94 8.62
CA HIS A 132 6.42 -9.38 7.64
C HIS A 132 7.03 -9.50 6.22
N PRO A 133 7.01 -10.71 5.62
CA PRO A 133 7.70 -10.96 4.35
C PRO A 133 7.02 -10.31 3.14
N HIS A 134 5.71 -10.02 3.22
CA HIS A 134 4.91 -9.44 2.14
C HIS A 134 4.55 -8.00 2.50
N ARG A 135 5.37 -7.05 2.06
CA ARG A 135 5.19 -5.64 2.40
C ARG A 135 4.34 -4.93 1.38
N GLU A 136 3.57 -3.98 1.86
CA GLU A 136 3.06 -2.89 1.03
C GLU A 136 3.68 -1.58 1.50
N TYR A 137 3.89 -0.67 0.56
CA TYR A 137 4.38 0.67 0.82
C TYR A 137 3.23 1.66 0.55
N LEU A 138 2.91 2.47 1.54
CA LEU A 138 1.78 3.39 1.53
C LEU A 138 2.30 4.82 1.47
N TYR A 139 2.15 5.48 0.33
CA TYR A 139 2.60 6.86 0.15
C TYR A 139 1.42 7.85 0.21
N PHE A 140 1.37 8.69 1.24
CA PHE A 140 0.24 9.60 1.52
C PHE A 140 0.36 10.96 0.82
N ASN A 141 0.56 10.94 -0.49
CA ASN A 141 0.45 12.08 -1.39
C ASN A 141 0.36 11.62 -2.84
N SER A 142 -0.01 12.52 -3.75
CA SER A 142 0.17 12.25 -5.19
C SER A 142 1.66 12.17 -5.54
N ILE A 143 2.01 11.35 -6.54
CA ILE A 143 3.37 11.18 -7.04
C ILE A 143 3.44 11.81 -8.43
N ASN A 144 4.20 12.90 -8.57
CA ASN A 144 4.47 13.50 -9.88
C ASN A 144 5.52 12.67 -10.60
N LEU A 145 5.21 12.27 -11.82
CA LEU A 145 6.13 11.56 -12.72
C LEU A 145 6.89 12.61 -13.52
N VAL A 146 7.85 13.27 -12.86
CA VAL A 146 8.73 14.22 -13.54
C VAL A 146 9.72 13.41 -14.38
N ASP A 147 9.69 13.61 -15.70
CA ASP A 147 10.54 12.99 -16.73
C ASP A 147 10.37 11.46 -16.88
N LEU A 148 9.27 11.01 -17.51
CA LEU A 148 9.20 9.69 -18.17
C LEU A 148 9.93 9.71 -19.52
#